data_AF-A0A2H0PC06-F1
#
_entry.id   AF-A0A2H0PC06-F1
#
_cell.length_a   1.000
_cell.length_b   1.000
_cell.length_c   1.000
_cell.angle_alpha   90.00
_cell.angle_beta   90.00
_cell.angle_gamma   90.00
#
_symmetry.space_group_name_H-M   'P 1'
#
loop_
_entity.id
_entity.type
_entity.pdbx_description
1 polymer ?
#
loop_
_entity_poly.entity_id
_entity_poly.type
_entity_poly.pdbx_seq_one_letter_code
_entity_poly.pdbx_strand_id
1 'polypeptide(L)'
;MAWRRPPAAWYPVLIAGAFLAVRLGLQAEARMVIYPVDGQMLYGQDSDDDELASGGESSGGESSGGGPKTYQRIRKTGGVRAAVYGFQNFNRDKIEISYQIPENVFRPYNDSFGYTKQGLNEVKAWRENARQSAFKLAVKQSKSQSQLDHAIASLDKEYDKRVKDYLADHGFRMMKGNIVTVDMPGLVRKNSQLIKPLSLSFEKIANSKRYRSGDIIGSVLSFVQTAMYYKQPDPVFKDKHTGGVLPPITAVLVGWGDCDTKTGLLASVLSNWGQMKMVGVGVPGHYLMGVLLIPEKGDLFLEYKGLQYVLVEPAGPAWLPPGQVGEETMQLLNGREGYKIEAFY
;
A
#
# COMPACT_ATOMS: atom_id res chain seq x y z
N MET A 1 12.32 -19.88 61.29
CA MET A 1 12.74 -18.49 61.00
C MET A 1 11.49 -17.62 60.91
N ALA A 2 11.29 -16.72 61.86
CA ALA A 2 10.14 -15.82 61.90
C ALA A 2 10.32 -14.70 60.86
N TRP A 3 9.43 -14.64 59.87
CA TRP A 3 9.38 -13.54 58.92
C TRP A 3 8.91 -12.28 59.65
N ARG A 4 9.85 -11.36 59.91
CA ARG A 4 9.53 -10.04 60.46
C ARG A 4 8.69 -9.29 59.43
N ARG A 5 7.48 -8.87 59.82
CA ARG A 5 6.63 -8.00 59.00
C ARG A 5 7.41 -6.72 58.67
N PRO A 6 7.43 -6.25 57.41
CA PRO A 6 8.10 -5.01 57.05
C PRO A 6 7.48 -3.85 57.85
N PRO A 7 8.28 -2.83 58.23
CA PRO A 7 7.79 -1.68 58.95
C PRO A 7 6.65 -0.99 58.19
N ALA A 8 5.62 -0.51 58.89
CA ALA A 8 4.44 0.12 58.28
C ALA A 8 4.78 1.28 57.31
N ALA A 9 5.96 1.90 57.48
CA ALA A 9 6.49 2.95 56.62
C ALA A 9 6.87 2.50 55.19
N TRP A 10 6.97 1.20 54.91
CA TRP A 10 7.31 0.68 53.57
C TRP A 10 6.09 0.59 52.63
N TYR A 11 4.90 0.43 53.18
CA TYR A 11 3.66 0.39 52.41
C TYR A 11 3.41 1.68 51.59
N PRO A 12 3.55 2.90 52.15
CA PRO A 12 3.37 4.13 51.36
C PRO A 12 4.42 4.28 50.25
N VAL A 13 5.66 3.81 50.46
CA VAL A 13 6.72 3.86 49.43
C VAL A 13 6.42 2.89 48.29
N LEU A 14 5.96 1.67 48.59
CA LEU A 14 5.54 0.70 47.58
C LEU A 14 4.30 1.17 46.81
N ILE A 15 3.34 1.80 47.48
CA ILE A 15 2.15 2.38 46.84
C ILE A 15 2.55 3.55 45.93
N ALA A 16 3.46 4.43 46.38
CA ALA A 16 3.96 5.54 45.57
C ALA A 16 4.75 5.05 44.34
N GLY A 17 5.58 4.01 44.51
CA GLY A 17 6.31 3.38 43.41
C GLY A 17 5.38 2.71 42.39
N ALA A 18 4.34 2.01 42.85
CA ALA A 18 3.32 1.43 41.98
C ALA A 18 2.52 2.51 41.23
N PHE A 19 2.15 3.61 41.90
CA PHE A 19 1.49 4.74 41.26
C PHE A 19 2.37 5.41 40.20
N LEU A 20 3.67 5.58 40.48
CA LEU A 20 4.61 6.16 39.52
C LEU A 20 4.83 5.24 38.31
N ALA A 21 4.95 3.92 38.53
CA ALA A 21 5.05 2.93 37.46
C ALA A 21 3.78 2.87 36.60
N VAL A 22 2.59 2.95 37.20
CA VAL A 22 1.32 3.06 36.47
C VAL A 22 1.26 4.37 35.70
N ARG A 23 1.69 5.51 36.28
CA ARG A 23 1.66 6.81 35.59
C ARG A 23 2.63 6.85 34.41
N LEU A 24 3.85 6.32 34.58
CA LEU A 24 4.85 6.21 33.51
C LEU A 24 4.42 5.19 32.45
N GLY A 25 3.78 4.09 32.87
CA GLY A 25 3.17 3.10 31.97
C GLY A 25 2.04 3.70 31.13
N LEU A 26 1.16 4.50 31.74
CA LEU A 26 0.09 5.23 31.05
C LEU A 26 0.63 6.34 30.13
N GLN A 27 1.71 7.02 30.50
CA GLN A 27 2.38 7.99 29.63
C GLN A 27 3.12 7.33 28.46
N ALA A 28 3.70 6.14 28.66
CA ALA A 28 4.26 5.32 27.60
C ALA A 28 3.16 4.74 26.69
N GLU A 29 2.03 4.30 27.25
CA GLU A 29 0.83 3.92 26.49
C GLU A 29 0.26 5.10 25.70
N ALA A 30 0.24 6.32 26.26
CA ALA A 30 -0.18 7.54 25.57
C ALA A 30 0.73 7.91 24.38
N ARG A 31 2.01 7.46 24.39
CA ARG A 31 2.96 7.59 23.27
C ARG A 31 2.94 6.38 22.33
N MET A 32 2.28 5.29 22.74
CA MET A 32 2.04 4.07 21.96
C MET A 32 0.56 3.95 21.55
N VAL A 33 -0.19 5.05 21.57
CA VAL A 33 -1.52 5.06 20.98
C VAL A 33 -1.34 4.99 19.47
N ILE A 34 -1.50 3.77 18.94
CA ILE A 34 -1.88 3.58 17.55
C ILE A 34 -3.34 4.05 17.52
N TYR A 35 -3.54 5.33 17.22
CA TYR A 35 -4.88 5.86 16.96
C TYR A 35 -5.35 5.20 15.65
N PRO A 36 -6.40 4.36 15.69
CA PRO A 36 -7.10 4.07 14.46
C PRO A 36 -7.85 5.35 14.08
N VAL A 37 -7.52 5.89 12.90
CA VAL A 37 -7.93 7.21 12.37
C VAL A 37 -7.07 8.35 12.94
N ASP A 38 -6.50 9.17 12.05
CA ASP A 38 -5.57 10.32 12.21
C ASP A 38 -4.05 10.07 12.04
N GLY A 39 -3.58 8.82 11.93
CA GLY A 39 -2.15 8.49 11.78
C GLY A 39 -1.77 7.75 10.50
N GLN A 40 -2.67 7.67 9.52
CA GLN A 40 -2.44 7.01 8.23
C GLN A 40 -2.08 8.09 7.22
N MET A 41 -0.85 8.10 6.71
CA MET A 41 -0.54 8.90 5.53
C MET A 41 -1.20 8.23 4.34
N LEU A 42 -2.33 8.79 3.92
CA LEU A 42 -2.93 8.54 2.63
C LEU A 42 -2.23 9.45 1.65
N TYR A 43 -1.71 8.90 0.55
CA TYR A 43 -1.03 9.76 -0.40
C TYR A 43 -1.99 10.75 -1.06
N GLY A 44 -3.33 10.57 -1.01
CA GLY A 44 -4.29 11.52 -1.59
C GLY A 44 -5.67 11.64 -0.92
N GLN A 45 -5.76 12.17 0.30
CA GLN A 45 -7.07 12.43 0.95
C GLN A 45 -7.30 13.83 1.55
N ASP A 46 -6.50 14.83 1.21
CA ASP A 46 -6.82 16.23 1.55
C ASP A 46 -7.06 17.04 0.28
N SER A 47 -8.29 16.97 -0.23
CA SER A 47 -8.91 18.03 -1.02
C SER A 47 -10.42 17.92 -0.79
N ASP A 48 -10.96 18.87 -0.04
CA ASP A 48 -12.40 19.09 0.12
C ASP A 48 -13.04 19.17 -1.28
N ASP A 49 -13.98 18.25 -1.55
CA ASP A 49 -15.16 18.48 -2.39
C ASP A 49 -16.11 17.28 -2.21
N ASP A 50 -17.02 17.45 -1.25
CA ASP A 50 -18.22 16.65 -1.09
C ASP A 50 -19.15 16.88 -2.30
N GLU A 51 -19.23 15.94 -3.25
CA GLU A 51 -20.50 15.65 -3.91
C GLU A 51 -20.69 14.14 -4.19
N LEU A 52 -21.79 13.66 -3.61
CA LEU A 52 -22.36 12.33 -3.61
C LEU A 52 -22.53 11.71 -5.01
N ALA A 53 -22.04 10.49 -5.21
CA ALA A 53 -22.52 9.61 -6.28
C ALA A 53 -23.27 8.40 -5.69
N SER A 54 -24.59 8.60 -5.51
CA SER A 54 -25.56 7.52 -5.34
C SER A 54 -25.57 6.59 -6.56
N GLY A 55 -25.76 5.30 -6.30
CA GLY A 55 -25.83 4.26 -7.33
C GLY A 55 -26.91 4.51 -8.39
N GLY A 56 -26.56 4.19 -9.63
CA GLY A 56 -27.47 4.10 -10.75
C GLY A 56 -26.78 3.43 -11.92
N GLU A 57 -27.41 2.39 -12.46
CA GLU A 57 -27.07 1.83 -13.76
C GLU A 57 -27.12 2.96 -14.80
N SER A 58 -26.03 3.15 -15.56
CA SER A 58 -25.99 4.12 -16.66
C SER A 58 -25.63 3.40 -17.95
N SER A 59 -26.65 3.24 -18.78
CA SER A 59 -26.55 3.06 -20.21
C SER A 59 -26.17 4.39 -20.88
N GLY A 60 -25.23 4.32 -21.83
CA GLY A 60 -25.14 5.16 -23.03
C GLY A 60 -24.98 6.69 -22.85
N GLY A 61 -23.75 7.17 -23.03
CA GLY A 61 -23.45 8.53 -23.49
C GLY A 61 -22.50 8.48 -24.69
N GLU A 62 -23.02 8.74 -25.88
CA GLU A 62 -22.20 8.95 -27.09
C GLU A 62 -21.51 10.31 -26.99
N SER A 63 -20.19 10.32 -26.78
CA SER A 63 -19.36 11.47 -27.11
C SER A 63 -18.91 11.35 -28.56
N SER A 64 -19.27 12.35 -29.35
CA SER A 64 -18.86 12.56 -30.74
C SER A 64 -17.39 12.99 -30.81
N GLY A 65 -16.49 12.02 -30.67
CA GLY A 65 -15.07 12.15 -30.97
C GLY A 65 -14.57 10.82 -31.46
N GLY A 66 -13.99 10.75 -32.67
CA GLY A 66 -13.56 9.53 -33.35
C GLY A 66 -12.37 8.80 -32.72
N GLY A 67 -12.29 8.75 -31.38
CA GLY A 67 -11.39 7.88 -30.63
C GLY A 67 -11.99 6.46 -30.48
N PRO A 68 -11.16 5.41 -30.33
CA PRO A 68 -11.67 4.07 -30.07
C PRO A 68 -12.40 4.03 -28.72
N LYS A 69 -13.64 3.52 -28.71
CA LYS A 69 -14.41 3.32 -27.47
C LYS A 69 -13.63 2.40 -26.52
N THR A 70 -13.27 2.90 -25.33
CA THR A 70 -12.73 2.05 -24.26
C THR A 70 -13.84 1.18 -23.71
N TYR A 71 -13.50 -0.03 -23.27
CA TYR A 71 -14.47 -0.92 -22.62
C TYR A 71 -13.78 -1.88 -21.64
N GLN A 72 -14.53 -2.33 -20.64
CA GLN A 72 -14.14 -3.40 -19.74
C GLN A 72 -15.24 -4.45 -19.61
N ARG A 73 -14.86 -5.73 -19.56
CA ARG A 73 -15.76 -6.86 -19.30
C ARG A 73 -15.18 -7.72 -18.19
N ILE A 74 -15.86 -7.74 -17.05
CA ILE A 74 -15.42 -8.45 -15.84
C ILE A 74 -16.43 -9.54 -15.52
N ARG A 75 -15.93 -10.75 -15.27
CA ARG A 75 -16.77 -11.92 -15.01
C ARG A 75 -16.18 -12.79 -13.91
N LYS A 76 -17.08 -13.45 -13.18
CA LYS A 76 -16.77 -14.53 -12.26
C LYS A 76 -17.58 -15.75 -12.67
N THR A 77 -16.91 -16.82 -13.13
CA THR A 77 -17.58 -18.03 -13.62
C THR A 77 -16.72 -19.25 -13.32
N GLY A 78 -17.34 -20.33 -12.85
CA GLY A 78 -16.67 -21.63 -12.72
C GLY A 78 -15.40 -21.64 -11.85
N GLY A 79 -15.36 -20.85 -10.78
CA GLY A 79 -14.18 -20.75 -9.90
C GLY A 79 -13.01 -19.98 -10.52
N VAL A 80 -13.25 -19.20 -11.57
CA VAL A 80 -12.26 -18.32 -12.20
C VAL A 80 -12.81 -16.89 -12.22
N ARG A 81 -11.91 -15.92 -12.02
CA ARG A 81 -12.17 -14.51 -12.30
C ARG A 81 -11.48 -14.12 -13.59
N ALA A 82 -12.17 -13.37 -14.43
CA ALA A 82 -11.65 -12.91 -15.69
C ALA A 82 -12.01 -11.45 -15.94
N ALA A 83 -11.09 -10.74 -16.57
CA ALA A 83 -11.29 -9.38 -17.03
C ALA A 83 -10.74 -9.23 -18.45
N VAL A 84 -11.46 -8.51 -19.30
CA VAL A 84 -11.05 -8.14 -20.65
C VAL A 84 -11.19 -6.64 -20.81
N TYR A 85 -10.16 -5.99 -21.32
CA TYR A 85 -10.10 -4.55 -21.51
C TYR A 85 -9.77 -4.22 -22.96
N GLY A 86 -10.56 -3.35 -23.57
CA GLY A 86 -10.26 -2.75 -24.86
C GLY A 86 -9.98 -1.26 -24.71
N PHE A 87 -8.88 -0.79 -25.28
CA PHE A 87 -8.45 0.60 -25.21
C PHE A 87 -7.55 0.94 -26.40
N GLN A 88 -7.19 2.21 -26.52
CA GLN A 88 -6.15 2.66 -27.44
C GLN A 88 -4.89 2.98 -26.62
N ASN A 89 -3.71 2.80 -27.17
CA ASN A 89 -2.46 3.29 -26.56
C ASN A 89 -1.94 4.56 -27.27
N PHE A 90 -0.83 5.13 -26.78
CA PHE A 90 -0.30 6.40 -27.28
C PHE A 90 0.17 6.39 -28.74
N ASN A 91 0.54 5.23 -29.29
CA ASN A 91 0.85 5.09 -30.72
C ASN A 91 -0.40 4.90 -31.61
N ARG A 92 -1.60 5.04 -31.02
CA ARG A 92 -2.94 4.91 -31.61
C ARG A 92 -3.36 3.49 -31.99
N ASP A 93 -2.61 2.48 -31.57
CA ASP A 93 -3.02 1.09 -31.70
C ASP A 93 -4.19 0.75 -30.78
N LYS A 94 -5.17 0.04 -31.35
CA LYS A 94 -6.24 -0.57 -30.56
C LYS A 94 -5.73 -1.86 -29.93
N ILE A 95 -5.81 -1.94 -28.62
CA ILE A 95 -5.31 -3.05 -27.82
C ILE A 95 -6.48 -3.70 -27.09
N GLU A 96 -6.51 -5.03 -27.10
CA GLU A 96 -7.35 -5.83 -26.21
C GLU A 96 -6.46 -6.71 -25.36
N ILE A 97 -6.59 -6.60 -24.04
CA ILE A 97 -5.88 -7.47 -23.09
C ILE A 97 -6.89 -8.27 -22.29
N SER A 98 -6.52 -9.50 -21.97
CA SER A 98 -7.28 -10.39 -21.09
C SER A 98 -6.44 -10.78 -19.88
N TYR A 99 -7.08 -10.85 -18.72
CA TYR A 99 -6.55 -11.42 -17.50
C TYR A 99 -7.51 -12.45 -16.94
N GLN A 100 -6.96 -13.56 -16.43
CA GLN A 100 -7.73 -14.56 -15.72
C GLN A 100 -6.92 -15.15 -14.59
N ILE A 101 -7.59 -15.47 -13.49
CA ILE A 101 -6.98 -16.10 -12.32
C ILE A 101 -7.98 -17.06 -11.65
N PRO A 102 -7.54 -18.26 -11.26
CA PRO A 102 -8.36 -19.16 -10.44
C PRO A 102 -8.72 -18.53 -9.08
N GLU A 103 -9.95 -18.73 -8.60
CA GLU A 103 -10.44 -18.18 -7.34
C GLU A 103 -9.62 -18.69 -6.14
N ASN A 104 -9.13 -19.94 -6.20
CA ASN A 104 -8.27 -20.51 -5.15
C ASN A 104 -6.87 -19.88 -5.09
N VAL A 105 -6.43 -19.17 -6.14
CA VAL A 105 -5.21 -18.36 -6.14
C VAL A 105 -5.52 -16.92 -5.74
N PHE A 106 -6.60 -16.34 -6.28
CA PHE A 106 -7.00 -14.96 -5.99
C PHE A 106 -7.38 -14.74 -4.53
N ARG A 107 -8.23 -15.61 -3.98
CA ARG A 107 -8.87 -15.37 -2.67
C ARG A 107 -7.88 -15.33 -1.51
N PRO A 108 -6.91 -16.27 -1.36
CA PRO A 108 -5.96 -16.21 -0.25
C PRO A 108 -5.15 -14.92 -0.21
N TYR A 109 -4.75 -14.40 -1.39
CA TYR A 109 -4.01 -13.15 -1.47
C TYR A 109 -4.90 -11.93 -1.20
N ASN A 110 -6.06 -11.86 -1.85
CA ASN A 110 -6.99 -10.74 -1.65
C ASN A 110 -7.45 -10.65 -0.18
N ASP A 111 -7.65 -11.79 0.47
CA ASP A 111 -8.12 -11.83 1.85
C ASP A 111 -6.99 -11.53 2.85
N SER A 112 -5.72 -11.68 2.49
CA SER A 112 -4.58 -11.37 3.36
C SER A 112 -4.17 -9.90 3.34
N PHE A 113 -4.54 -9.14 2.30
CA PHE A 113 -4.29 -7.70 2.27
C PHE A 113 -5.26 -6.95 3.20
N GLY A 114 -4.71 -6.00 3.96
CA GLY A 114 -5.45 -5.21 4.93
C GLY A 114 -5.38 -5.79 6.33
N TYR A 115 -5.03 -4.96 7.32
CA TYR A 115 -4.92 -5.39 8.71
C TYR A 115 -6.21 -5.07 9.50
N THR A 116 -6.44 -5.76 10.61
CA THR A 116 -7.63 -5.54 11.45
C THR A 116 -7.23 -5.05 12.84
N LYS A 117 -8.13 -4.30 13.49
CA LYS A 117 -7.96 -3.94 14.91
C LYS A 117 -7.89 -5.19 15.78
N GLN A 118 -8.66 -6.23 15.44
CA GLN A 118 -8.63 -7.50 16.16
C GLN A 118 -7.24 -8.15 16.09
N GLY A 119 -6.61 -8.24 14.92
CA GLY A 119 -5.28 -8.85 14.81
C GLY A 119 -4.22 -8.07 15.59
N LEU A 120 -4.27 -6.74 15.61
CA LEU A 120 -3.40 -5.93 16.47
C LEU A 120 -3.67 -6.18 17.97
N ASN A 121 -4.94 -6.33 18.35
CA ASN A 121 -5.32 -6.66 19.73
C ASN A 121 -4.83 -8.05 20.15
N GLU A 122 -4.81 -9.03 19.24
CA GLU A 122 -4.24 -10.36 19.50
C GLU A 122 -2.73 -10.29 19.76
N VAL A 123 -1.99 -9.49 18.99
CA VAL A 123 -0.56 -9.24 19.24
C VAL A 123 -0.35 -8.52 20.58
N LYS A 124 -1.22 -7.57 20.95
CA LYS A 124 -1.20 -6.92 22.27
C LYS A 124 -1.50 -7.90 23.41
N ALA A 125 -2.52 -8.75 23.26
CA ALA A 125 -2.89 -9.75 24.25
C ALA A 125 -1.76 -10.76 24.48
N TRP A 126 -1.05 -11.16 23.42
CA TRP A 126 0.17 -11.97 23.54
C TRP A 126 1.21 -11.30 24.45
N ARG A 127 1.49 -10.00 24.24
CA ARG A 127 2.47 -9.26 25.07
C ARG A 127 2.07 -9.27 26.53
N GLU A 128 0.81 -8.99 26.84
CA GLU A 128 0.33 -8.96 28.23
C GLU A 128 0.43 -10.33 28.90
N ASN A 129 0.06 -11.40 28.20
CA ASN A 129 0.21 -12.77 28.69
C ASN A 129 1.69 -13.15 28.92
N ALA A 130 2.57 -12.74 28.02
CA ALA A 130 4.01 -12.97 28.14
C ALA A 130 4.61 -12.22 29.34
N ARG A 131 4.23 -10.95 29.54
CA ARG A 131 4.66 -10.13 30.68
C ARG A 131 4.17 -10.71 32.02
N GLN A 132 2.90 -11.13 32.09
CA GLN A 132 2.37 -11.81 33.28
C GLN A 132 3.12 -13.11 33.59
N SER A 133 3.46 -13.89 32.56
CA SER A 133 4.23 -15.13 32.71
C SER A 133 5.66 -14.85 33.19
N ALA A 134 6.32 -13.83 32.64
CA ALA A 134 7.64 -13.38 33.07
C ALA A 134 7.63 -12.92 34.53
N PHE A 135 6.61 -12.17 34.95
CA PHE A 135 6.44 -11.75 36.34
C PHE A 135 6.28 -12.95 37.29
N LYS A 136 5.36 -13.89 36.96
CA LYS A 136 5.16 -15.12 37.76
C LYS A 136 6.46 -15.92 37.89
N LEU A 137 7.23 -16.05 36.81
CA LEU A 137 8.51 -16.74 36.81
C LEU A 137 9.57 -16.01 37.66
N ALA A 138 9.64 -14.68 37.56
CA ALA A 138 10.56 -13.87 38.34
C ALA A 138 10.30 -14.00 39.85
N VAL A 139 9.02 -13.96 40.27
CA VAL A 139 8.61 -14.19 41.67
C VAL A 139 9.01 -15.60 42.12
N LYS A 140 8.69 -16.64 41.32
CA LYS A 140 9.03 -18.03 41.65
C LYS A 140 10.54 -18.26 41.78
N GLN A 141 11.35 -17.58 40.98
CA GLN A 141 12.80 -17.72 40.96
C GLN A 141 13.53 -16.68 41.83
N SER A 142 12.81 -15.85 42.59
CA SER A 142 13.38 -14.76 43.38
C SER A 142 14.34 -13.85 42.59
N LYS A 143 14.00 -13.56 41.32
CA LYS A 143 14.80 -12.68 40.46
C LYS A 143 14.80 -11.25 41.01
N SER A 144 15.90 -10.53 40.78
CA SER A 144 15.98 -9.10 41.13
C SER A 144 15.08 -8.26 40.21
N GLN A 145 14.74 -7.05 40.66
CA GLN A 145 13.97 -6.11 39.83
C GLN A 145 14.67 -5.82 38.50
N SER A 146 15.98 -5.65 38.50
CA SER A 146 16.77 -5.43 37.28
C SER A 146 16.67 -6.59 36.28
N GLN A 147 16.62 -7.84 36.77
CA GLN A 147 16.44 -9.01 35.90
C GLN A 147 15.02 -9.08 35.32
N LEU A 148 14.01 -8.68 36.09
CA LEU A 148 12.63 -8.55 35.59
C LEU A 148 12.52 -7.44 34.54
N ASP A 149 13.06 -6.26 34.81
CA ASP A 149 13.03 -5.12 33.89
C ASP A 149 13.71 -5.46 32.56
N HIS A 150 14.85 -6.16 32.60
CA HIS A 150 15.51 -6.66 31.39
C HIS A 150 14.63 -7.66 30.60
N ALA A 151 13.92 -8.55 31.30
CA ALA A 151 13.01 -9.50 30.67
C ALA A 151 11.81 -8.78 30.01
N ILE A 152 11.21 -7.81 30.70
CA ILE A 152 10.11 -6.99 30.16
C ILE A 152 10.58 -6.18 28.95
N ALA A 153 11.74 -5.54 29.02
CA ALA A 153 12.31 -4.80 27.90
C ALA A 153 12.60 -5.70 26.68
N SER A 154 12.96 -6.96 26.89
CA SER A 154 13.12 -7.94 25.81
C SER A 154 11.79 -8.33 25.18
N LEU A 155 10.73 -8.52 25.99
CA LEU A 155 9.38 -8.78 25.50
C LEU A 155 8.81 -7.59 24.71
N ASP A 156 9.13 -6.37 25.10
CA ASP A 156 8.67 -5.16 24.40
C ASP A 156 9.31 -5.04 23.02
N LYS A 157 10.62 -5.36 22.90
CA LYS A 157 11.28 -5.47 21.60
C LYS A 157 10.65 -6.55 20.73
N GLU A 158 10.27 -7.69 21.31
CA GLU A 158 9.59 -8.76 20.58
C GLU A 158 8.18 -8.35 20.16
N TYR A 159 7.44 -7.62 21.01
CA TYR A 159 6.15 -7.05 20.66
C TYR A 159 6.26 -6.10 19.47
N ASP A 160 7.21 -5.16 19.49
CA ASP A 160 7.43 -4.23 18.37
C ASP A 160 7.75 -4.98 17.08
N LYS A 161 8.53 -6.06 17.17
CA LYS A 161 8.81 -6.93 16.02
C LYS A 161 7.53 -7.60 15.53
N ARG A 162 6.72 -8.19 16.41
CA ARG A 162 5.48 -8.89 16.05
C ARG A 162 4.44 -7.96 15.44
N VAL A 163 4.34 -6.71 15.90
CA VAL A 163 3.48 -5.69 15.28
C VAL A 163 3.96 -5.39 13.86
N LYS A 164 5.27 -5.19 13.66
CA LYS A 164 5.84 -4.96 12.33
C LYS A 164 5.65 -6.15 11.39
N ASP A 165 5.89 -7.37 11.87
CA ASP A 165 5.68 -8.59 11.10
C ASP A 165 4.21 -8.73 10.69
N TYR A 166 3.29 -8.54 11.65
CA TYR A 166 1.85 -8.58 11.39
C TYR A 166 1.45 -7.56 10.30
N LEU A 167 1.89 -6.30 10.40
CA LEU A 167 1.61 -5.29 9.39
C LEU A 167 2.22 -5.66 8.02
N ALA A 168 3.46 -6.13 7.99
CA ALA A 168 4.17 -6.53 6.77
C ALA A 168 3.48 -7.70 6.05
N ASP A 169 2.97 -8.67 6.81
CA ASP A 169 2.20 -9.79 6.26
C ASP A 169 0.92 -9.31 5.57
N HIS A 170 0.31 -8.24 6.10
CA HIS A 170 -0.93 -7.64 5.57
C HIS A 170 -0.71 -6.50 4.56
N GLY A 171 0.52 -6.26 4.12
CA GLY A 171 0.84 -5.28 3.05
C GLY A 171 1.18 -3.87 3.52
N PHE A 172 1.47 -3.71 4.81
CA PHE A 172 1.77 -2.42 5.44
C PHE A 172 3.18 -2.40 6.01
N ARG A 173 3.69 -1.20 6.22
CA ARG A 173 4.90 -0.96 6.98
C ARG A 173 4.69 0.15 7.99
N MET A 174 5.45 0.07 9.07
CA MET A 174 5.48 1.10 10.10
C MET A 174 6.64 2.06 9.83
N MET A 175 6.31 3.33 9.63
CA MET A 175 7.26 4.43 9.47
C MET A 175 7.66 5.00 10.84
N LYS A 176 8.60 5.96 10.84
CA LYS A 176 8.93 6.72 12.05
C LYS A 176 7.68 7.41 12.60
N GLY A 177 7.59 7.51 13.93
CA GLY A 177 6.42 8.09 14.60
C GLY A 177 5.21 7.17 14.68
N ASN A 178 5.38 5.85 14.47
CA ASN A 178 4.31 4.84 14.52
C ASN A 178 3.22 5.03 13.45
N ILE A 179 3.55 5.71 12.36
CA ILE A 179 2.67 5.91 11.21
C ILE A 179 2.62 4.62 10.41
N VAL A 180 1.43 4.09 10.19
CA VAL A 180 1.21 2.88 9.38
C VAL A 180 0.84 3.32 7.96
N THR A 181 1.58 2.82 6.97
CA THR A 181 1.37 3.11 5.55
C THR A 181 1.38 1.83 4.74
N VAL A 182 0.72 1.84 3.58
CA VAL A 182 0.86 0.76 2.60
C VAL A 182 2.33 0.65 2.21
N ASP A 183 2.87 -0.57 2.22
CA ASP A 183 4.21 -0.83 1.69
C ASP A 183 4.12 -1.00 0.18
N MET A 184 4.07 0.11 -0.56
CA MET A 184 3.92 0.10 -2.02
C MET A 184 4.98 -0.76 -2.73
N PRO A 185 6.29 -0.69 -2.40
CA PRO A 185 7.28 -1.62 -2.93
C PRO A 185 6.99 -3.10 -2.62
N GLY A 186 6.58 -3.42 -1.39
CA GLY A 186 6.19 -4.77 -1.01
C GLY A 186 4.94 -5.26 -1.76
N LEU A 187 3.95 -4.38 -1.93
CA LEU A 187 2.73 -4.63 -2.69
C LEU A 187 3.06 -4.96 -4.14
N VAL A 188 3.88 -4.14 -4.80
CA VAL A 188 4.32 -4.35 -6.19
C VAL A 188 5.03 -5.69 -6.33
N ARG A 189 6.01 -5.97 -5.45
CA ARG A 189 6.78 -7.23 -5.46
C ARG A 189 5.88 -8.45 -5.26
N LYS A 190 5.00 -8.44 -4.25
CA LYS A 190 4.08 -9.55 -3.97
C LYS A 190 3.12 -9.82 -5.14
N ASN A 191 2.69 -8.77 -5.87
CA ASN A 191 1.76 -8.93 -7.00
C ASN A 191 2.43 -9.26 -8.34
N SER A 192 3.73 -8.99 -8.51
CA SER A 192 4.46 -9.20 -9.77
C SER A 192 4.18 -10.56 -10.43
N GLN A 193 4.25 -11.64 -9.65
CA GLN A 193 3.99 -13.00 -10.15
C GLN A 193 2.51 -13.26 -10.41
N LEU A 194 1.61 -12.72 -9.58
CA LEU A 194 0.16 -12.91 -9.74
C LEU A 194 -0.40 -12.16 -10.95
N ILE A 195 0.24 -11.05 -11.33
CA ILE A 195 -0.06 -10.24 -12.52
C ILE A 195 0.70 -10.70 -13.77
N LYS A 196 1.61 -11.67 -13.66
CA LYS A 196 2.36 -12.20 -14.81
C LYS A 196 1.47 -12.60 -16.01
N PRO A 197 0.29 -13.26 -15.84
CA PRO A 197 -0.58 -13.56 -16.99
C PRO A 197 -1.05 -12.32 -17.76
N LEU A 198 -1.34 -11.21 -17.07
CA LEU A 198 -1.66 -9.94 -17.71
C LEU A 198 -0.44 -9.37 -18.47
N SER A 199 0.74 -9.48 -17.86
CA SER A 199 2.00 -9.04 -18.47
C SER A 199 2.29 -9.81 -19.77
N LEU A 200 2.06 -11.13 -19.77
CA LEU A 200 2.20 -11.96 -20.97
C LEU A 200 1.20 -11.56 -22.09
N SER A 201 0.00 -11.11 -21.74
CA SER A 201 -0.97 -10.57 -22.72
C SER A 201 -0.42 -9.32 -23.43
N PHE A 202 0.20 -8.39 -22.69
CA PHE A 202 0.89 -7.25 -23.27
C PHE A 202 2.13 -7.67 -24.08
N GLU A 203 2.92 -8.63 -23.58
CA GLU A 203 4.13 -9.12 -24.27
C GLU A 203 3.79 -9.72 -25.64
N LYS A 204 2.71 -10.50 -25.74
CA LYS A 204 2.22 -11.04 -27.01
C LYS A 204 1.91 -9.93 -28.01
N ILE A 205 1.28 -8.84 -27.56
CA ILE A 205 0.93 -7.70 -28.40
C ILE A 205 2.21 -6.95 -28.79
N ALA A 206 3.09 -6.69 -27.84
CA ALA A 206 4.38 -6.05 -28.07
C ALA A 206 5.22 -6.79 -29.12
N ASN A 207 5.31 -8.12 -29.04
CA ASN A 207 6.05 -8.93 -30.00
C ASN A 207 5.41 -8.89 -31.39
N SER A 208 4.08 -8.97 -31.49
CA SER A 208 3.39 -8.95 -32.79
C SER A 208 3.46 -7.58 -33.48
N LYS A 209 3.42 -6.49 -32.72
CA LYS A 209 3.50 -5.11 -33.22
C LYS A 209 4.92 -4.54 -33.21
N ARG A 210 5.92 -5.30 -32.77
CA ARG A 210 7.34 -4.91 -32.66
C ARG A 210 7.55 -3.66 -31.79
N TYR A 211 6.86 -3.60 -30.66
CA TYR A 211 6.98 -2.52 -29.69
C TYR A 211 8.37 -2.48 -29.05
N ARG A 212 8.88 -1.27 -28.87
CA ARG A 212 10.08 -1.00 -28.07
C ARG A 212 9.68 -0.74 -26.61
N SER A 213 10.67 -0.56 -25.73
CA SER A 213 10.42 -0.34 -24.29
C SER A 213 9.45 0.82 -24.01
N GLY A 214 9.58 1.95 -24.73
CA GLY A 214 8.67 3.09 -24.59
C GLY A 214 7.23 2.75 -25.01
N ASP A 215 7.05 1.98 -26.09
CA ASP A 215 5.73 1.53 -26.55
C ASP A 215 5.07 0.57 -25.56
N ILE A 216 5.86 -0.31 -24.92
CA ILE A 216 5.38 -1.22 -23.87
C ILE A 216 4.91 -0.42 -22.65
N ILE A 217 5.76 0.47 -22.14
CA ILE A 217 5.44 1.32 -20.98
C ILE A 217 4.21 2.18 -21.27
N GLY A 218 4.19 2.82 -22.43
CA GLY A 218 3.05 3.61 -22.88
C GLY A 218 1.76 2.78 -23.00
N SER A 219 1.83 1.53 -23.47
CA SER A 219 0.66 0.67 -23.58
C SER A 219 0.07 0.27 -22.23
N VAL A 220 0.92 -0.06 -21.25
CA VAL A 220 0.45 -0.37 -19.89
C VAL A 220 -0.05 0.89 -19.19
N LEU A 221 0.62 2.04 -19.40
CA LEU A 221 0.18 3.33 -18.87
C LEU A 221 -1.19 3.74 -19.42
N SER A 222 -1.40 3.64 -20.74
CA SER A 222 -2.70 3.95 -21.34
C SER A 222 -3.81 3.01 -20.86
N PHE A 223 -3.47 1.75 -20.58
CA PHE A 223 -4.41 0.79 -19.98
C PHE A 223 -4.89 1.27 -18.61
N VAL A 224 -3.97 1.59 -17.70
CA VAL A 224 -4.36 2.02 -16.35
C VAL A 224 -5.02 3.39 -16.36
N GLN A 225 -4.63 4.31 -17.24
CA GLN A 225 -5.25 5.63 -17.34
C GLN A 225 -6.68 5.57 -17.91
N THR A 226 -6.92 4.78 -18.96
CA THR A 226 -8.17 4.89 -19.74
C THR A 226 -9.11 3.71 -19.68
N ALA A 227 -8.60 2.49 -19.50
CA ALA A 227 -9.41 1.28 -19.49
C ALA A 227 -9.91 0.92 -18.09
N MET A 228 -9.25 1.44 -17.05
CA MET A 228 -9.65 1.30 -15.66
C MET A 228 -10.29 2.59 -15.17
N TYR A 229 -11.44 2.49 -14.50
CA TYR A 229 -12.08 3.66 -13.92
C TYR A 229 -11.28 4.22 -12.74
N TYR A 230 -11.35 5.53 -12.56
CA TYR A 230 -10.82 6.17 -11.36
C TYR A 230 -11.86 6.09 -10.26
N LYS A 231 -11.45 5.55 -9.11
CA LYS A 231 -12.27 5.51 -7.91
C LYS A 231 -11.37 5.28 -6.70
N GLN A 232 -11.55 6.09 -5.66
CA GLN A 232 -10.91 5.92 -4.37
C GLN A 232 -11.55 4.75 -3.62
N PRO A 233 -10.77 3.74 -3.21
CA PRO A 233 -11.28 2.69 -2.32
C PRO A 233 -11.33 3.21 -0.88
N ASP A 234 -12.32 2.72 -0.12
CA ASP A 234 -12.45 3.08 1.29
C ASP A 234 -11.18 2.67 2.06
N PRO A 235 -10.60 3.55 2.91
CA PRO A 235 -9.45 3.21 3.76
C PRO A 235 -9.71 2.06 4.73
N VAL A 236 -10.99 1.82 5.04
CA VAL A 236 -11.47 0.69 5.84
C VAL A 236 -12.60 0.00 5.10
N PHE A 237 -12.42 -1.27 4.77
CA PHE A 237 -13.42 -2.09 4.08
C PHE A 237 -13.61 -3.42 4.79
N LYS A 238 -14.86 -3.73 5.20
CA LYS A 238 -15.20 -4.96 5.93
C LYS A 238 -14.28 -5.23 7.13
N ASP A 239 -14.15 -4.21 7.99
CA ASP A 239 -13.31 -4.21 9.20
C ASP A 239 -11.80 -4.36 8.98
N LYS A 240 -11.35 -4.32 7.72
CA LYS A 240 -9.92 -4.28 7.37
C LYS A 240 -9.51 -2.88 6.98
N HIS A 241 -8.42 -2.40 7.57
CA HIS A 241 -7.71 -1.21 7.13
C HIS A 241 -6.94 -1.55 5.84
N THR A 242 -7.37 -1.04 4.70
CA THR A 242 -6.82 -1.30 3.37
C THR A 242 -5.81 -0.25 2.91
N GLY A 243 -5.68 0.84 3.67
CA GLY A 243 -4.74 1.88 3.29
C GLY A 243 -5.27 2.81 2.20
N GLY A 244 -6.54 2.66 1.80
CA GLY A 244 -7.06 3.36 0.62
C GLY A 244 -6.47 2.82 -0.68
N VAL A 245 -6.03 1.57 -0.72
CA VAL A 245 -5.43 0.95 -1.91
C VAL A 245 -6.09 -0.39 -2.20
N LEU A 246 -6.33 -0.68 -3.48
CA LEU A 246 -6.62 -2.04 -3.93
C LEU A 246 -5.33 -2.73 -4.36
N PRO A 247 -5.11 -4.00 -3.97
CA PRO A 247 -4.00 -4.75 -4.53
C PRO A 247 -4.11 -4.88 -6.05
N PRO A 248 -3.00 -4.83 -6.81
CA PRO A 248 -3.00 -4.95 -8.28
C PRO A 248 -3.88 -6.07 -8.85
N ILE A 249 -3.84 -7.28 -8.29
CA ILE A 249 -4.69 -8.38 -8.78
C ILE A 249 -6.18 -8.10 -8.60
N THR A 250 -6.54 -7.38 -7.54
CA THR A 250 -7.91 -7.01 -7.22
C THR A 250 -8.35 -5.88 -8.14
N ALA A 251 -7.51 -4.86 -8.33
CA ALA A 251 -7.76 -3.72 -9.21
C ALA A 251 -8.10 -4.18 -10.65
N VAL A 252 -7.32 -5.11 -11.22
CA VAL A 252 -7.58 -5.67 -12.56
C VAL A 252 -8.89 -6.46 -12.63
N LEU A 253 -9.37 -7.03 -11.53
CA LEU A 253 -10.58 -7.85 -11.49
C LEU A 253 -11.84 -7.07 -11.07
N VAL A 254 -11.68 -5.81 -10.64
CA VAL A 254 -12.80 -4.89 -10.40
C VAL A 254 -12.85 -3.75 -11.41
N GLY A 255 -11.76 -3.51 -12.14
CA GLY A 255 -11.67 -2.54 -13.24
C GLY A 255 -11.56 -1.09 -12.80
N TRP A 256 -11.11 -0.85 -11.57
CA TRP A 256 -10.96 0.51 -11.06
C TRP A 256 -9.88 0.59 -9.98
N GLY A 257 -9.45 1.82 -9.70
CA GLY A 257 -8.49 2.16 -8.67
C GLY A 257 -8.21 3.66 -8.65
N ASP A 258 -7.59 4.14 -7.60
CA ASP A 258 -7.06 5.50 -7.48
C ASP A 258 -5.61 5.60 -7.97
N CYS A 259 -4.94 6.72 -7.72
CA CYS A 259 -3.55 6.96 -8.14
C CYS A 259 -2.58 5.92 -7.55
N ASP A 260 -2.70 5.59 -6.26
CA ASP A 260 -1.90 4.57 -5.58
C ASP A 260 -2.10 3.19 -6.21
N THR A 261 -3.36 2.76 -6.31
CA THR A 261 -3.75 1.47 -6.88
C THR A 261 -3.27 1.31 -8.33
N LYS A 262 -3.51 2.33 -9.17
CA LYS A 262 -3.12 2.31 -10.59
C LYS A 262 -1.61 2.31 -10.76
N THR A 263 -0.88 3.04 -9.92
CA THR A 263 0.58 3.03 -9.88
C THR A 263 1.13 1.66 -9.48
N GLY A 264 0.58 1.07 -8.41
CA GLY A 264 0.95 -0.27 -7.98
C GLY A 264 0.73 -1.31 -9.07
N LEU A 265 -0.40 -1.22 -9.79
CA LEU A 265 -0.70 -2.11 -10.91
C LEU A 265 0.23 -1.92 -12.10
N LEU A 266 0.44 -0.68 -12.55
CA LEU A 266 1.38 -0.36 -13.62
C LEU A 266 2.76 -0.94 -13.32
N ALA A 267 3.28 -0.67 -12.12
CA ALA A 267 4.57 -1.19 -11.68
C ALA A 267 4.61 -2.72 -11.59
N SER A 268 3.57 -3.37 -11.07
CA SER A 268 3.50 -4.83 -11.03
C SER A 268 3.49 -5.47 -12.41
N VAL A 269 2.80 -4.87 -13.39
CA VAL A 269 2.84 -5.34 -14.77
C VAL A 269 4.26 -5.16 -15.30
N LEU A 270 4.78 -3.93 -15.32
CA LEU A 270 6.11 -3.61 -15.88
C LEU A 270 7.27 -4.36 -15.23
N SER A 271 7.15 -4.77 -13.96
CA SER A 271 8.17 -5.58 -13.28
C SER A 271 8.47 -6.93 -13.95
N ASN A 272 7.56 -7.41 -14.80
CA ASN A 272 7.76 -8.64 -15.57
C ASN A 272 8.63 -8.45 -16.82
N TRP A 273 9.01 -7.22 -17.18
CA TRP A 273 9.94 -6.93 -18.29
C TRP A 273 11.35 -6.63 -17.76
N GLY A 274 12.33 -7.42 -18.21
CA GLY A 274 13.77 -7.12 -18.23
C GLY A 274 14.33 -6.23 -17.11
N GLN A 275 14.13 -6.59 -15.84
CA GLN A 275 14.58 -5.83 -14.66
C GLN A 275 14.36 -4.30 -14.80
N MET A 276 13.20 -3.89 -15.32
CA MET A 276 12.83 -2.47 -15.39
C MET A 276 12.94 -1.85 -14.01
N LYS A 277 13.86 -0.88 -13.87
CA LYS A 277 14.02 -0.13 -12.62
C LYS A 277 12.93 0.92 -12.56
N MET A 278 12.21 0.91 -11.45
CA MET A 278 11.07 1.79 -11.24
C MET A 278 11.09 2.31 -9.81
N VAL A 279 10.63 3.54 -9.65
CA VAL A 279 10.46 4.17 -8.35
C VAL A 279 9.05 4.71 -8.24
N GLY A 280 8.40 4.48 -7.10
CA GLY A 280 7.23 5.25 -6.71
C GLY A 280 7.64 6.65 -6.29
N VAL A 281 6.79 7.62 -6.58
CA VAL A 281 6.99 9.03 -6.26
C VAL A 281 5.75 9.52 -5.55
N GLY A 282 5.88 9.78 -4.25
CA GLY A 282 4.82 10.39 -3.46
C GLY A 282 5.03 11.90 -3.39
N VAL A 283 4.02 12.66 -3.80
CA VAL A 283 3.90 14.10 -3.55
C VAL A 283 2.73 14.31 -2.58
N PRO A 284 2.54 15.52 -2.01
CA PRO A 284 1.35 15.77 -1.20
C PRO A 284 0.08 15.54 -2.03
N GLY A 285 -0.87 14.76 -1.52
CA GLY A 285 -2.14 14.56 -2.21
C GLY A 285 -2.11 13.59 -3.41
N HIS A 286 -0.94 13.13 -3.87
CA HIS A 286 -0.84 12.32 -5.07
C HIS A 286 0.34 11.32 -5.08
N TYR A 287 0.16 10.21 -5.80
CA TYR A 287 1.20 9.19 -6.00
C TYR A 287 1.31 8.79 -7.47
N LEU A 288 2.52 8.89 -7.98
CA LEU A 288 2.89 8.55 -9.34
C LEU A 288 4.15 7.68 -9.34
N MET A 289 4.79 7.48 -10.49
CA MET A 289 6.05 6.75 -10.53
C MET A 289 7.01 7.28 -11.59
N GLY A 290 8.27 6.89 -11.47
CA GLY A 290 9.31 7.08 -12.47
C GLY A 290 9.81 5.74 -12.99
N VAL A 291 10.08 5.66 -14.30
CA VAL A 291 10.67 4.48 -14.94
C VAL A 291 12.04 4.85 -15.48
N LEU A 292 13.04 4.00 -15.24
CA LEU A 292 14.38 4.21 -15.77
C LEU A 292 14.36 4.10 -17.31
N LEU A 293 14.43 5.26 -17.95
CA LEU A 293 14.46 5.44 -19.39
C LEU A 293 15.39 6.61 -19.69
N ILE A 294 15.95 6.63 -20.90
CA ILE A 294 16.64 7.82 -21.41
C ILE A 294 15.56 8.87 -21.73
N PRO A 295 15.52 10.02 -21.04
CA PRO A 295 14.51 11.05 -21.31
C PRO A 295 14.63 11.58 -22.74
N GLU A 296 13.49 11.71 -23.42
CA GLU A 296 13.40 12.42 -24.69
C GLU A 296 13.28 13.93 -24.49
N LYS A 297 13.36 14.70 -25.58
CA LYS A 297 13.27 16.16 -25.51
C LYS A 297 11.89 16.58 -25.01
N GLY A 298 11.86 17.19 -23.83
CA GLY A 298 10.64 17.68 -23.19
C GLY A 298 10.04 16.72 -22.18
N ASP A 299 10.60 15.52 -22.01
CA ASP A 299 10.18 14.59 -20.97
C ASP A 299 10.51 15.16 -19.59
N LEU A 300 9.54 15.07 -18.69
CA LEU A 300 9.75 15.25 -17.27
C LEU A 300 10.37 13.98 -16.70
N PHE A 301 11.45 14.17 -15.94
CA PHE A 301 12.16 13.09 -15.25
C PHE A 301 12.65 13.58 -13.89
N LEU A 302 12.93 12.64 -13.00
CA LEU A 302 13.64 12.89 -11.76
C LEU A 302 14.99 12.17 -11.76
N GLU A 303 15.91 12.65 -10.94
CA GLU A 303 17.18 11.96 -10.69
C GLU A 303 17.11 11.20 -9.36
N TYR A 304 17.51 9.94 -9.38
CA TYR A 304 17.62 9.12 -8.18
C TYR A 304 18.83 8.21 -8.26
N LYS A 305 19.74 8.34 -7.29
CA LYS A 305 21.01 7.58 -7.23
C LYS A 305 21.83 7.69 -8.53
N GLY A 306 21.87 8.87 -9.13
CA GLY A 306 22.63 9.15 -10.36
C GLY A 306 22.01 8.59 -11.64
N LEU A 307 20.75 8.13 -11.59
CA LEU A 307 20.01 7.63 -12.74
C LEU A 307 18.77 8.51 -12.98
N GLN A 308 18.41 8.69 -14.25
CA GLN A 308 17.25 9.47 -14.67
C GLN A 308 16.03 8.55 -14.79
N TYR A 309 14.93 8.93 -14.14
CA TYR A 309 13.67 8.21 -14.18
C TYR A 309 12.61 9.12 -14.81
N VAL A 310 12.17 8.76 -16.02
CA VAL A 310 11.10 9.46 -16.72
C VAL A 310 9.80 9.28 -15.93
N LEU A 311 9.14 10.39 -15.63
CA LEU A 311 7.89 10.39 -14.88
C LEU A 311 6.76 9.79 -15.71
N VAL A 312 5.91 9.01 -15.05
CA VAL A 312 4.66 8.50 -15.61
C VAL A 312 3.57 8.73 -14.58
N GLU A 313 2.42 9.23 -15.03
CA GLU A 313 1.27 9.52 -14.16
C GLU A 313 0.15 8.51 -14.40
N PRO A 314 0.03 7.47 -13.55
CA PRO A 314 -0.92 6.40 -13.79
C PRO A 314 -2.36 6.80 -13.46
N ALA A 315 -2.52 7.89 -12.69
CA ALA A 315 -3.80 8.50 -12.42
C ALA A 315 -4.48 8.90 -13.74
N GLY A 316 -5.76 8.60 -13.83
CA GLY A 316 -6.61 8.96 -14.95
C GLY A 316 -8.03 9.17 -14.45
N PRO A 317 -9.03 9.34 -15.33
CA PRO A 317 -8.91 9.32 -16.78
C PRO A 317 -7.99 10.42 -17.30
N ALA A 318 -6.94 10.02 -18.01
CA ALA A 318 -5.95 10.91 -18.63
C ALA A 318 -5.42 10.27 -19.91
N TRP A 319 -4.77 11.06 -20.76
CA TRP A 319 -4.05 10.56 -21.93
C TRP A 319 -2.66 11.20 -21.97
N LEU A 320 -1.90 10.94 -20.90
CA LEU A 320 -0.58 11.52 -20.68
C LEU A 320 0.48 10.45 -20.98
N PRO A 321 1.25 10.57 -22.08
CA PRO A 321 2.31 9.63 -22.39
C PRO A 321 3.44 9.70 -21.34
N PRO A 322 4.33 8.69 -21.29
CA PRO A 322 5.54 8.78 -20.47
C PRO A 322 6.29 10.08 -20.72
N GLY A 323 6.79 10.71 -19.65
CA GLY A 323 7.42 12.02 -19.71
C GLY A 323 6.46 13.20 -19.52
N GLN A 324 5.15 12.96 -19.47
CA GLN A 324 4.15 14.00 -19.20
C GLN A 324 3.39 13.70 -17.91
N VAL A 325 3.10 14.76 -17.17
CA VAL A 325 2.24 14.76 -15.99
C VAL A 325 1.30 15.97 -16.07
N GLY A 326 0.19 15.92 -15.33
CA GLY A 326 -0.79 16.98 -15.21
C GLY A 326 -0.21 18.22 -14.55
N GLU A 327 -0.85 19.36 -14.79
CA GLU A 327 -0.38 20.66 -14.30
C GLU A 327 -0.28 20.70 -12.77
N GLU A 328 -1.23 20.10 -12.06
CA GLU A 328 -1.22 20.00 -10.60
C GLU A 328 -0.02 19.19 -10.10
N THR A 329 0.23 18.03 -10.69
CA THR A 329 1.40 17.20 -10.38
C THR A 329 2.71 17.94 -10.65
N MET A 330 2.80 18.71 -11.74
CA MET A 330 3.96 19.57 -11.99
C MET A 330 4.14 20.64 -10.91
N GLN A 331 3.06 21.26 -10.42
CA GLN A 331 3.13 22.26 -9.35
C GLN A 331 3.61 21.63 -8.03
N LEU A 332 3.08 20.45 -7.69
CA LEU A 332 3.46 19.72 -6.47
C LEU A 332 4.93 19.29 -6.50
N LEU A 333 5.43 18.81 -7.65
CA LEU A 333 6.83 18.44 -7.83
C LEU A 333 7.79 19.63 -7.65
N ASN A 334 7.36 20.83 -8.06
CA ASN A 334 8.10 22.08 -7.87
C ASN A 334 7.82 22.76 -6.51
N GLY A 335 6.94 22.18 -5.70
CA GLY A 335 6.51 22.70 -4.42
C GLY A 335 7.56 22.58 -3.33
N ARG A 336 7.39 23.36 -2.25
CA ARG A 336 8.33 23.39 -1.12
C ARG A 336 8.33 22.11 -0.28
N GLU A 337 7.23 21.36 -0.30
CA GLU A 337 7.10 20.09 0.43
C GLU A 337 7.93 18.96 -0.20
N GLY A 338 8.31 19.13 -1.47
CA GLY A 338 9.10 18.16 -2.22
C GLY A 338 8.36 16.84 -2.47
N TYR A 339 9.13 15.80 -2.75
CA TYR A 339 8.62 14.47 -3.04
C TYR A 339 9.39 13.39 -2.27
N LYS A 340 8.76 12.22 -2.12
CA LYS A 340 9.36 11.02 -1.54
C LYS A 340 9.53 9.96 -2.62
N ILE A 341 10.69 9.33 -2.67
CA ILE A 341 11.00 8.27 -3.62
C ILE A 341 10.99 6.91 -2.91
N GLU A 342 10.31 5.93 -3.51
CA GLU A 342 10.26 4.55 -3.05
C GLU A 342 10.70 3.58 -4.16
N ALA A 343 11.86 2.94 -4.02
CA ALA A 343 12.33 1.99 -5.03
C ALA A 343 11.49 0.70 -5.00
N PHE A 344 10.96 0.28 -6.16
CA PHE A 344 10.23 -0.97 -6.28
C PHE A 344 11.17 -2.18 -6.45
N TYR A 345 12.24 -2.01 -7.23
CA TYR A 345 13.28 -3.01 -7.54
C TYR A 345 14.68 -2.40 -7.57
#